data_AF-C7MPU4-F1
#
_entry.id   AF-C7MPU4-F1
#
_cell.length_a   1.000
_cell.length_b   1.000
_cell.length_c   1.000
_cell.angle_alpha   90.00
_cell.angle_beta   90.00
_cell.angle_gamma   90.00
#
_symmetry.space_group_name_H-M   'P 1'
#
loop_
_entity.id
_entity.type
_entity.pdbx_description
1 polymer ?
#
loop_
_entity_poly.entity_id
_entity_poly.type
_entity_poly.pdbx_seq_one_letter_code
_entity_poly.pdbx_strand_id
1 'polypeptide(L)'
;MNPTSADVRDLAERLTDATRHDDVDTLAALLASIVDRNAVLAEFYEPVLAKFVVDVARTLRYRFGDEDADNVFTVDLMDGQENPVVIDELDPALRAVLRAVLAQLNGDDDDARFQLSLVEADPEPLSRLDALWHVLLWSVVFED
;
A
#
# COMPACT_ATOMS: atom_id res chain seq x y z
N MET A 1 12.19 -0.91 -18.40
CA MET A 1 13.52 -0.39 -18.00
C MET A 1 13.40 -0.23 -16.50
N ASN A 2 14.10 -1.03 -15.69
CA ASN A 2 13.79 -1.08 -14.25
C ASN A 2 13.73 0.33 -13.64
N PRO A 3 12.62 0.70 -12.98
CA PRO A 3 12.42 2.05 -12.47
C PRO A 3 13.46 2.39 -11.41
N THR A 4 13.99 3.61 -11.43
CA THR A 4 14.94 4.04 -10.40
C THR A 4 14.20 4.39 -9.11
N SER A 5 14.90 4.38 -7.98
CA SER A 5 14.32 4.83 -6.70
C SER A 5 13.81 6.27 -6.74
N ALA A 6 14.42 7.14 -7.58
CA ALA A 6 13.95 8.51 -7.79
C ALA A 6 12.62 8.50 -8.55
N ASP A 7 12.53 7.74 -9.66
CA ASP A 7 11.29 7.68 -10.45
C ASP A 7 10.11 7.12 -9.65
N VAL A 8 10.36 6.11 -8.81
CA VAL A 8 9.35 5.53 -7.90
C VAL A 8 8.88 6.56 -6.87
N ARG A 9 9.82 7.36 -6.34
CA ARG A 9 9.50 8.42 -5.39
C ARG A 9 8.64 9.49 -6.04
N ASP A 10 9.05 10.00 -7.19
CA ASP A 10 8.33 11.04 -7.93
C ASP A 10 6.91 10.58 -8.30
N LEU A 11 6.73 9.31 -8.70
CA LEU A 11 5.41 8.77 -9.01
C LEU A 11 4.52 8.64 -7.76
N ALA A 12 5.08 8.16 -6.65
CA ALA A 12 4.35 8.07 -5.39
C ALA A 12 3.95 9.46 -4.86
N GLU A 13 4.84 10.46 -4.94
CA GLU A 13 4.52 11.85 -4.56
C GLU A 13 3.37 12.41 -5.40
N ARG A 14 3.38 12.17 -6.72
CA ARG A 14 2.28 12.60 -7.60
C ARG A 14 0.94 11.94 -7.26
N LEU A 15 0.95 10.65 -6.89
CA LEU A 15 -0.26 9.94 -6.45
C LEU A 15 -0.79 10.51 -5.12
N THR A 16 0.10 10.76 -4.17
CA THR A 16 -0.24 11.39 -2.88
C THR A 16 -0.79 12.79 -3.08
N ASP A 17 -0.14 13.62 -3.90
CA ASP A 17 -0.56 14.99 -4.18
C ASP A 17 -1.91 15.04 -4.88
N ALA A 18 -2.15 14.18 -5.88
CA ALA A 18 -3.45 14.10 -6.54
C ALA A 18 -4.57 13.71 -5.55
N THR A 19 -4.29 12.77 -4.64
CA THR A 19 -5.23 12.34 -3.59
C THR A 19 -5.54 13.47 -2.61
N ARG A 20 -4.52 14.22 -2.17
CA ARG A 20 -4.66 15.33 -1.22
C ARG A 20 -5.47 16.51 -1.77
N HIS A 21 -5.35 16.78 -3.06
CA HIS A 21 -6.01 17.90 -3.72
C HIS A 21 -7.37 17.53 -4.33
N ASP A 22 -7.86 16.31 -4.10
CA ASP A 22 -9.08 15.78 -4.71
C ASP A 22 -9.03 15.88 -6.26
N ASP A 23 -7.84 15.75 -6.84
CA ASP A 23 -7.62 15.75 -8.29
C ASP A 23 -7.87 14.35 -8.86
N VAL A 24 -9.17 14.02 -8.91
CA VAL A 24 -9.67 12.71 -9.35
C VAL A 24 -9.23 12.38 -10.77
N ASP A 25 -9.15 13.38 -11.66
CA ASP A 25 -8.76 13.18 -13.07
C ASP A 25 -7.29 12.75 -13.18
N THR A 26 -6.40 13.46 -12.49
CA THR A 26 -4.96 13.11 -12.47
C THR A 26 -4.74 11.77 -11.79
N LEU A 27 -5.42 11.53 -10.66
CA LEU A 27 -5.32 10.28 -9.91
C LEU A 27 -5.76 9.08 -10.76
N ALA A 28 -6.91 9.17 -11.42
CA ALA A 28 -7.44 8.10 -12.27
C ALA A 28 -6.48 7.79 -13.44
N ALA A 29 -5.92 8.82 -14.08
CA ALA A 29 -4.96 8.65 -15.17
C ALA A 29 -3.67 7.96 -14.69
N LEU A 30 -3.15 8.35 -13.52
CA LEU A 30 -1.96 7.73 -12.92
C LEU A 30 -2.20 6.27 -12.55
N LEU A 31 -3.30 5.97 -11.86
CA LEU A 31 -3.67 4.60 -11.47
C LEU A 31 -3.88 3.71 -12.69
N ALA A 32 -4.57 4.18 -13.74
CA ALA A 32 -4.74 3.43 -14.98
C ALA A 32 -3.39 3.13 -15.67
N SER A 33 -2.41 4.02 -15.55
CA SER A 33 -1.09 3.86 -16.17
C SER A 33 -0.17 2.84 -15.47
N ILE A 34 -0.50 2.41 -14.25
CA ILE A 34 0.32 1.51 -13.42
C ILE A 34 -0.35 0.15 -13.14
N VAL A 35 -1.69 0.13 -13.04
CA VAL A 35 -2.47 -1.04 -12.59
C VAL A 35 -2.68 -2.08 -13.70
N ASP A 36 -2.76 -1.68 -14.96
CA ASP A 36 -2.81 -2.64 -16.07
C ASP A 36 -1.39 -3.17 -16.36
N ARG A 37 -1.23 -4.49 -16.51
CA ARG A 37 0.05 -5.15 -16.82
C ARG A 37 0.64 -4.73 -18.16
N ASN A 38 -0.19 -4.24 -19.08
CA ASN A 38 0.22 -3.77 -20.39
C ASN A 38 0.39 -2.24 -20.44
N ALA A 39 0.17 -1.54 -19.33
CA ALA A 39 0.31 -0.10 -19.29
C ALA A 39 1.77 0.35 -19.35
N VAL A 40 1.96 1.61 -19.71
CA VAL A 40 3.27 2.23 -19.89
C VAL A 40 4.12 2.17 -18.62
N LEU A 41 3.49 2.30 -17.44
CA LEU A 41 4.17 2.28 -16.15
C LEU A 41 3.91 0.99 -15.37
N ALA A 42 3.50 -0.10 -16.02
CA ALA A 42 3.20 -1.37 -15.33
C ALA A 42 4.36 -1.87 -14.44
N GLU A 43 5.62 -1.63 -14.85
CA GLU A 43 6.82 -2.01 -14.10
C GLU A 43 7.03 -1.21 -12.79
N PHE A 44 6.28 -0.12 -12.59
CA PHE A 44 6.33 0.67 -11.36
C PHE A 44 5.38 0.14 -10.28
N TYR A 45 4.49 -0.80 -10.60
CA TYR A 45 3.43 -1.22 -9.68
C TYR A 45 3.96 -1.75 -8.35
N GLU A 46 4.78 -2.80 -8.38
CA GLU A 46 5.35 -3.40 -7.17
C GLU A 46 6.26 -2.42 -6.42
N PRO A 47 7.19 -1.68 -7.05
CA PRO A 47 8.01 -0.68 -6.37
C PRO A 47 7.22 0.46 -5.69
N VAL A 48 6.17 0.96 -6.34
CA VAL A 48 5.31 2.01 -5.77
C VAL A 48 4.49 1.46 -4.60
N LEU A 49 3.91 0.27 -4.75
CA LEU A 49 3.18 -0.41 -3.69
C LEU A 49 4.08 -0.65 -2.46
N ALA A 50 5.30 -1.15 -2.67
CA ALA A 50 6.29 -1.35 -1.63
C ALA A 50 6.69 -0.05 -0.93
N LYS A 51 6.88 1.03 -1.69
CA LYS A 51 7.15 2.36 -1.13
C LYS A 51 6.03 2.80 -0.20
N PHE A 52 4.77 2.72 -0.62
CA PHE A 52 3.64 3.12 0.22
C PHE A 52 3.51 2.27 1.48
N VAL A 53 3.73 0.94 1.39
CA VAL A 53 3.74 0.07 2.57
C VAL A 53 4.81 0.49 3.58
N VAL A 54 6.02 0.78 3.11
CA VAL A 54 7.12 1.27 3.96
C VAL A 54 6.78 2.61 4.59
N ASP A 55 6.18 3.54 3.83
CA ASP A 55 5.82 4.86 4.34
C ASP A 55 4.70 4.76 5.39
N VAL A 56 3.65 3.98 5.14
CA VAL A 56 2.58 3.70 6.12
C VAL A 56 3.16 3.10 7.41
N ALA A 57 4.00 2.06 7.29
CA ALA A 57 4.60 1.42 8.45
C ALA A 57 5.53 2.38 9.24
N ARG A 58 6.29 3.23 8.54
CA ARG A 58 7.14 4.25 9.16
C ARG A 58 6.31 5.27 9.93
N THR A 59 5.24 5.78 9.33
CA THR A 59 4.35 6.76 9.95
C THR A 59 3.67 6.19 11.20
N LEU A 60 3.16 4.96 11.12
CA LEU A 60 2.54 4.28 12.26
C LEU A 60 3.55 4.03 13.40
N ARG A 61 4.77 3.58 13.09
CA ARG A 61 5.84 3.45 14.10
C ARG A 61 6.20 4.79 14.73
N TYR A 62 6.30 5.84 13.94
CA TYR A 62 6.62 7.17 14.47
C TYR A 62 5.53 7.68 15.41
N ARG A 63 4.26 7.38 15.12
CA ARG A 63 3.10 7.86 15.89
C ARG A 63 2.81 7.03 17.14
N PHE A 64 3.04 5.72 17.08
CA PHE A 64 2.59 4.78 18.12
C PHE A 64 3.70 3.90 18.70
N GLY A 65 4.90 3.92 18.13
CA GLY A 65 6.05 3.23 18.69
C GLY A 65 6.65 4.04 19.83
N ASP A 66 6.79 3.42 20.99
CA ASP A 66 7.71 3.89 22.04
C ASP A 66 9.12 3.37 21.74
N GLU A 67 10.17 3.97 22.31
CA GLU A 67 11.59 3.66 22.01
C GLU A 67 12.02 2.21 22.35
N ASP A 68 11.16 1.43 23.00
CA ASP A 68 11.44 0.04 23.37
C ASP A 68 11.30 -0.93 22.18
N ALA A 69 12.39 -1.64 21.91
CA ALA A 69 12.60 -2.49 20.73
C ALA A 69 11.77 -3.78 20.65
N ASP A 70 10.86 -4.03 21.61
CA ASP A 70 10.10 -5.28 21.75
C ASP A 70 8.58 -5.11 21.50
N ASN A 71 8.15 -3.99 20.93
CA ASN A 71 6.74 -3.75 20.62
C ASN A 71 6.25 -4.59 19.44
N VAL A 72 5.18 -5.37 19.66
CA VAL A 72 4.50 -6.15 18.63
C VAL A 72 3.30 -5.38 18.11
N PHE A 73 3.20 -5.19 16.80
CA PHE A 73 2.06 -4.55 16.15
C PHE A 73 1.03 -5.60 15.72
N THR A 74 -0.20 -5.44 16.19
CA THR A 74 -1.38 -6.22 15.77
C THR A 74 -2.44 -5.31 15.16
N VAL A 75 -3.38 -5.89 14.41
CA VAL A 75 -4.52 -5.15 13.84
C VAL A 75 -5.83 -5.80 14.25
N ASP A 76 -6.79 -4.97 14.63
CA ASP A 76 -8.20 -5.33 14.73
C ASP A 76 -8.94 -4.71 13.55
N LEU A 77 -9.70 -5.52 12.82
CA LEU A 77 -10.48 -5.08 11.65
C LEU A 77 -11.93 -4.90 12.04
N MET A 78 -12.51 -3.76 11.66
CA MET A 78 -13.90 -3.43 11.92
C MET A 78 -14.57 -2.94 10.63
N ASP A 79 -15.85 -3.27 10.46
CA ASP A 79 -16.67 -2.71 9.39
C ASP A 79 -17.15 -1.28 9.73
N GLY A 80 -17.87 -0.65 8.80
CA GLY A 80 -18.43 0.69 9.01
C GLY A 80 -19.55 0.78 10.07
N GLN A 81 -19.90 -0.33 10.72
CA GLN A 81 -20.84 -0.42 11.84
C GLN A 81 -20.15 -0.90 13.12
N GLU A 82 -18.81 -0.87 13.17
CA GLU A 82 -17.97 -1.30 14.29
C GLU A 82 -18.06 -2.80 14.63
N ASN A 83 -18.53 -3.64 13.70
CA ASN A 83 -18.50 -5.09 13.89
C ASN A 83 -17.11 -5.64 13.53
N PRO A 84 -16.57 -6.59 14.31
CA PRO A 84 -15.29 -7.22 13.99
C PRO A 84 -15.38 -8.00 12.67
N VAL A 85 -14.37 -7.82 11.81
CA VAL A 85 -14.21 -8.51 10.53
C VAL A 85 -13.05 -9.47 10.63
N VAL A 86 -13.22 -10.71 10.15
CA VAL A 86 -12.10 -11.65 10.11
C VAL A 86 -11.21 -11.32 8.92
N ILE A 87 -9.89 -11.33 9.10
CA ILE A 87 -8.92 -11.00 8.04
C ILE A 87 -9.13 -11.81 6.75
N ASP A 88 -9.65 -13.04 6.86
CA ASP A 88 -9.90 -13.92 5.71
C ASP A 88 -11.15 -13.57 4.89
N GLU A 89 -11.99 -12.66 5.40
CA GLU A 89 -13.14 -12.10 4.68
C GLU A 89 -12.74 -10.90 3.80
N LEU A 90 -11.53 -10.37 3.97
CA LEU A 90 -11.00 -9.32 3.11
C LEU A 90 -10.69 -9.87 1.71
N ASP A 91 -10.85 -9.01 0.71
CA ASP A 91 -10.40 -9.30 -0.64
C ASP A 91 -8.91 -9.70 -0.64
N PRO A 92 -8.51 -10.73 -1.43
CA PRO A 92 -7.17 -11.29 -1.34
C PRO A 92 -6.04 -10.27 -1.49
N ALA A 93 -6.19 -9.31 -2.39
CA ALA A 93 -5.19 -8.27 -2.64
C ALA A 93 -5.06 -7.31 -1.45
N LEU A 94 -6.19 -6.84 -0.90
CA LEU A 94 -6.21 -6.00 0.30
C LEU A 94 -5.64 -6.73 1.51
N ARG A 95 -6.01 -8.01 1.70
CA ARG A 95 -5.46 -8.86 2.76
C ARG A 95 -3.92 -8.97 2.67
N ALA A 96 -3.39 -9.16 1.47
CA ALA A 96 -1.95 -9.25 1.26
C ALA A 96 -1.26 -7.91 1.58
N VAL A 97 -1.81 -6.78 1.14
CA VAL A 97 -1.26 -5.45 1.48
C VAL A 97 -1.29 -5.20 2.99
N LEU A 98 -2.39 -5.52 3.68
CA LEU A 98 -2.48 -5.39 5.13
C LEU A 98 -1.42 -6.25 5.84
N ARG A 99 -1.23 -7.50 5.40
CA ARG A 99 -0.17 -8.37 5.91
C ARG A 99 1.22 -7.81 5.63
N ALA A 100 1.44 -7.21 4.46
CA ALA A 100 2.70 -6.56 4.12
C ALA A 100 3.00 -5.39 5.07
N VAL A 101 2.00 -4.56 5.40
CA VAL A 101 2.14 -3.48 6.38
C VAL A 101 2.48 -4.04 7.77
N LEU A 102 1.77 -5.07 8.23
CA LEU A 102 2.05 -5.70 9.53
C LEU A 102 3.44 -6.34 9.59
N ALA A 103 3.85 -7.06 8.54
CA ALA A 103 5.19 -7.63 8.43
C ALA A 103 6.24 -6.52 8.48
N GLN A 104 6.04 -5.46 7.70
CA GLN A 104 6.93 -4.30 7.69
C GLN A 104 7.00 -3.61 9.06
N LEU A 105 5.89 -3.48 9.79
CA LEU A 105 5.79 -2.92 11.15
C LEU A 105 6.51 -3.79 12.20
N ASN A 106 6.49 -5.10 12.03
CA ASN A 106 7.16 -6.05 12.94
C ASN A 106 8.60 -6.39 12.50
N GLY A 107 9.11 -5.77 11.42
CA GLY A 107 10.50 -5.95 10.97
C GLY A 107 10.74 -7.23 10.17
N ASP A 108 9.68 -7.86 9.65
CA ASP A 108 9.75 -9.01 8.76
C ASP A 108 9.69 -8.57 7.29
N ASP A 109 10.82 -8.06 6.79
CA ASP A 109 10.92 -7.54 5.42
C ASP A 109 10.71 -8.63 4.35
N ASP A 110 11.02 -9.89 4.68
CA ASP A 110 10.89 -11.00 3.74
C ASP A 110 9.42 -11.43 3.60
N ASP A 111 8.65 -11.50 4.69
CA ASP A 111 7.20 -11.71 4.58
C ASP A 111 6.53 -10.52 3.89
N ALA A 112 6.94 -9.28 4.18
CA ALA A 112 6.42 -8.10 3.48
C ALA A 112 6.60 -8.22 1.95
N ARG A 113 7.82 -8.54 1.48
CA ARG A 113 8.08 -8.78 0.05
C ARG A 113 7.25 -9.93 -0.52
N PHE A 114 7.13 -11.03 0.23
CA PHE A 114 6.32 -12.16 -0.20
C PHE A 114 4.86 -11.76 -0.42
N GLN A 115 4.24 -11.05 0.53
CA GLN A 115 2.86 -10.60 0.39
C GLN A 115 2.68 -9.67 -0.82
N LEU A 116 3.61 -8.74 -1.07
CA LEU A 116 3.55 -7.84 -2.23
C LEU A 116 3.69 -8.58 -3.56
N SER A 117 4.52 -9.63 -3.61
CA SER A 117 4.64 -10.48 -4.79
C SER A 117 3.32 -11.19 -5.15
N LEU A 118 2.47 -11.50 -4.16
CA LEU A 118 1.16 -12.09 -4.40
C LEU A 118 0.22 -11.08 -5.08
N VAL A 119 0.28 -9.82 -4.68
CA VAL A 119 -0.52 -8.74 -5.28
C VAL A 119 -0.04 -8.45 -6.70
N GLU A 120 1.27 -8.37 -6.92
CA GLU A 120 1.85 -8.20 -8.26
C GLU A 120 1.45 -9.35 -9.20
N ALA A 121 1.46 -10.59 -8.67
CA ALA A 121 1.10 -11.79 -9.42
C ALA A 121 -0.40 -11.92 -9.73
N ASP A 122 -1.29 -11.08 -9.17
CA ASP A 122 -2.72 -11.08 -9.48
C ASP A 122 -3.00 -10.54 -10.91
N PRO A 123 -3.61 -11.34 -11.81
CA PRO A 123 -3.91 -10.91 -13.16
C PRO A 123 -5.06 -9.90 -13.25
N GLU A 124 -5.91 -9.78 -12.21
CA GLU A 124 -7.09 -8.91 -12.22
C GLU A 124 -6.71 -7.44 -11.93
N PRO A 125 -6.90 -6.52 -12.88
CA PRO A 125 -6.55 -5.11 -12.69
C PRO A 125 -7.32 -4.47 -11.53
N LEU A 126 -8.58 -4.84 -11.30
CA LEU A 126 -9.36 -4.27 -10.19
C LEU A 126 -8.79 -4.68 -8.82
N SER A 127 -8.37 -5.93 -8.64
CA SER A 127 -7.68 -6.36 -7.42
C SER A 127 -6.40 -5.56 -7.17
N ARG A 128 -5.63 -5.30 -8.24
CA ARG A 128 -4.40 -4.51 -8.17
C ARG A 128 -4.67 -3.04 -7.85
N LEU A 129 -5.75 -2.48 -8.42
CA LEU A 129 -6.24 -1.14 -8.10
C LEU A 129 -6.60 -1.04 -6.63
N ASP A 130 -7.39 -1.98 -6.11
CA ASP A 130 -7.86 -1.97 -4.73
C ASP A 130 -6.69 -1.99 -3.75
N ALA A 131 -5.69 -2.84 -3.98
CA ALA A 131 -4.48 -2.89 -3.17
C ALA A 131 -3.72 -1.55 -3.15
N LEU A 132 -3.47 -0.96 -4.33
CA LEU A 132 -2.73 0.30 -4.44
C LEU A 132 -3.51 1.48 -3.87
N TRP A 133 -4.82 1.51 -4.12
CA TRP A 133 -5.72 2.55 -3.63
C TRP A 133 -5.79 2.58 -2.11
N HIS A 134 -5.95 1.42 -1.45
CA HIS A 134 -6.03 1.37 0.00
C HIS A 134 -4.73 1.81 0.68
N VAL A 135 -3.57 1.36 0.19
CA VAL A 135 -2.30 1.79 0.80
C VAL A 135 -2.01 3.28 0.56
N LEU A 136 -2.40 3.81 -0.60
CA LEU A 136 -2.33 5.24 -0.89
C LEU A 136 -3.23 6.03 0.08
N LEU A 137 -4.48 5.60 0.27
CA LEU A 137 -5.40 6.23 1.21
C LEU A 137 -4.83 6.21 2.64
N TRP A 138 -4.28 5.08 3.09
CA TRP A 138 -3.62 4.99 4.40
C TRP A 138 -2.42 5.92 4.52
N SER A 139 -1.60 6.05 3.47
CA SER A 139 -0.44 6.96 3.49
C SER A 139 -0.85 8.42 3.66
N VAL A 140 -1.98 8.82 3.08
CA VAL A 140 -2.51 10.19 3.24
C VAL A 140 -3.15 10.35 4.62
N VAL A 141 -3.98 9.39 5.04
CA VAL A 141 -4.73 9.46 6.32
C VAL A 141 -3.82 9.44 7.54
N PHE A 142 -2.73 8.68 7.51
CA PHE A 142 -1.83 8.57 8.67
C PHE A 142 -0.80 9.69 8.75
N GLU A 143 -0.52 10.42 7.65
CA GLU A 143 0.38 11.57 7.65
C GLU A 143 -0.22 12.82 8.33
N ASP A 144 -1.55 12.89 8.47
CA ASP A 144 -2.29 13.96 9.18
C ASP A 144 -2.49 13.67 10.69
#